data_AF-A0A089VLP9-F1
#
_entry.id   AF-A0A089VLP9-F1
#
_cell.length_a   1.000
_cell.length_b   1.000
_cell.length_c   1.000
_cell.angle_alpha   90.00
_cell.angle_beta   90.00
_cell.angle_gamma   90.00
#
_symmetry.space_group_name_H-M   'P 1'
#
loop_
_entity.id
_entity.type
_entity.pdbx_description
1 polymer ?
#
loop_
_entity_poly.entity_id
_entity_poly.type
_entity_poly.pdbx_seq_one_letter_code
_entity_poly.pdbx_strand_id
1 'polypeptide(L)'
;SNMQRQAVPLLRPEAPIVGTGLEGKIALDSRALILAEGAGVVDFVDARKIVVKYDVSEQMQMVRFEDEYKTYNLIKFRRTNQDTCINLTPLVKKGDTVYKGQPLCQGYGTANGELALGRNLLVAYMPWQGYNFEDAIVISERVVREDVYTSIHIEEFELEVRDTKRGEEELTSEIPNVSEDAVKNLDEVGIIRLGAEVKEGDILIGKITPKGETDPTPEEKLLRAIFGDKAGDVKDASLNAPPSLRGVVIDTKLFSRPKRDKDVRSKSKKELETLRTKYSKQLLELRSLMVRKLSALLNGQTSQGVRHKFGDELISKGVKFSAKVIEHNLFPDKNIYRDESNYNVPEEVNLITDVSLEGWTTDEACNVQVSEIVKNYLSRRNVISGEFKRERYNLEVGDELAAGIVQLAKVYIAKKRKLKVGDKMAGR
;
A
#
# COMPACT_ATOMS: atom_id res chain seq x y z
N SER A 1 -9.79 -28.42 -14.88
CA SER A 1 -10.36 -27.07 -14.66
C SER A 1 -10.49 -26.71 -13.17
N ASN A 2 -11.35 -27.35 -12.37
CA ASN A 2 -11.56 -26.96 -10.95
C ASN A 2 -10.31 -27.01 -10.06
N MET A 3 -9.48 -28.06 -10.21
CA MET A 3 -8.26 -28.23 -9.40
C MET A 3 -7.25 -27.11 -9.63
N GLN A 4 -7.12 -26.60 -10.86
CA GLN A 4 -6.18 -25.52 -11.19
C GLN A 4 -6.53 -24.21 -10.45
N ARG A 5 -7.81 -23.96 -10.14
CA ARG A 5 -8.27 -22.77 -9.40
C ARG A 5 -7.91 -22.80 -7.91
N GLN A 6 -7.49 -23.95 -7.40
CA GLN A 6 -7.13 -24.17 -6.00
C GLN A 6 -5.61 -24.25 -5.80
N ALA A 7 -4.83 -24.02 -6.87
CA ALA A 7 -3.37 -24.08 -6.81
C ALA A 7 -2.82 -23.01 -5.86
N VAL A 8 -1.97 -23.44 -4.92
CA VAL A 8 -1.29 -22.55 -3.97
C VAL A 8 -0.04 -21.98 -4.64
N PRO A 9 0.18 -20.66 -4.63
CA PRO A 9 1.39 -20.06 -5.17
C PRO A 9 2.65 -20.58 -4.46
N LEU A 10 3.58 -21.11 -5.26
CA LEU A 10 4.84 -21.65 -4.78
C LEU A 10 5.88 -20.54 -4.59
N LEU A 11 6.93 -20.82 -3.81
CA LEU A 11 8.06 -19.91 -3.61
C LEU A 11 8.78 -19.61 -4.93
N ARG A 12 8.88 -20.59 -5.82
CA ARG A 12 9.57 -20.51 -7.12
C ARG A 12 8.75 -21.23 -8.18
N PRO A 13 7.66 -20.66 -8.70
CA PRO A 13 6.88 -21.29 -9.75
C PRO A 13 7.69 -21.37 -11.06
N GLU A 14 7.34 -22.30 -11.94
CA GLU A 14 7.90 -22.42 -13.29
C GLU A 14 6.81 -22.33 -14.34
N ALA A 15 7.13 -21.68 -15.46
CA ALA A 15 6.26 -21.71 -16.63
C ALA A 15 6.11 -23.16 -17.12
N PRO A 16 4.90 -23.55 -17.57
CA PRO A 16 4.66 -24.91 -18.03
C PRO A 16 5.41 -25.20 -19.33
N ILE A 17 6.14 -26.32 -19.40
CA ILE A 17 6.82 -26.74 -20.65
C ILE A 17 5.82 -26.98 -21.78
N VAL A 18 4.64 -27.54 -21.45
CA VAL A 18 3.52 -27.73 -22.38
C VAL A 18 2.40 -26.78 -21.99
N GLY A 19 2.22 -25.72 -22.78
CA GLY A 19 1.21 -24.68 -22.58
C GLY A 19 0.21 -24.60 -23.74
N THR A 20 -0.76 -23.70 -23.61
CA THR A 20 -1.81 -23.43 -24.60
C THR A 20 -1.59 -22.11 -25.36
N GLY A 21 -0.72 -21.24 -24.86
CA GLY A 21 -0.52 -19.87 -25.31
C GLY A 21 -1.49 -18.87 -24.67
N LEU A 22 -2.45 -19.33 -23.86
CA LEU A 22 -3.37 -18.47 -23.11
C LEU A 22 -2.76 -17.99 -21.79
N GLU A 23 -1.70 -18.63 -21.32
CA GLU A 23 -1.07 -18.38 -20.02
C GLU A 23 -0.59 -16.93 -19.88
N GLY A 24 0.05 -16.38 -20.93
CA GLY A 24 0.51 -14.99 -20.95
C GLY A 24 -0.67 -14.00 -20.91
N LYS A 25 -1.71 -14.24 -21.71
CA LYS A 25 -2.89 -13.37 -21.73
C LYS A 25 -3.62 -13.36 -20.38
N ILE A 26 -3.79 -14.53 -19.76
CA ILE A 26 -4.42 -14.65 -18.43
C ILE A 26 -3.58 -13.91 -17.37
N ALA A 27 -2.25 -14.05 -17.40
CA ALA A 27 -1.38 -13.37 -16.45
C ALA A 27 -1.48 -11.84 -16.58
N LEU A 28 -1.52 -11.30 -17.80
CA LEU A 28 -1.69 -9.88 -18.07
C LEU A 28 -3.06 -9.36 -17.65
N ASP A 29 -4.13 -10.07 -18.03
CA ASP A 29 -5.53 -9.67 -17.76
C ASP A 29 -5.88 -9.78 -16.26
N SER A 30 -5.15 -10.59 -15.49
CA SER A 30 -5.35 -10.74 -14.04
C SER A 30 -5.04 -9.46 -13.25
N ARG A 31 -4.26 -8.54 -13.82
CA ARG A 31 -3.72 -7.33 -13.17
C ARG A 31 -2.91 -7.59 -11.90
N ALA A 32 -2.44 -8.82 -11.70
CA ALA A 32 -1.52 -9.16 -10.61
C ALA A 32 -0.09 -8.61 -10.88
N LEU A 33 0.26 -8.46 -12.16
CA LEU A 33 1.55 -7.95 -12.62
C LEU A 33 1.49 -6.44 -12.89
N ILE A 34 2.63 -5.78 -12.68
CA ILE A 34 2.82 -4.39 -13.06
C ILE A 34 3.33 -4.35 -14.49
N LEU A 35 2.65 -3.59 -15.34
CA LEU A 35 2.95 -3.46 -16.75
C LEU A 35 3.53 -2.08 -17.05
N ALA A 36 4.43 -2.01 -18.02
CA ALA A 36 4.93 -0.76 -18.58
C ALA A 36 3.82 -0.01 -19.33
N GLU A 37 3.79 1.30 -19.22
CA GLU A 37 2.75 2.16 -19.82
C GLU A 37 3.10 2.61 -21.25
N GLY A 38 4.37 2.54 -21.62
CA GLY A 38 4.90 3.06 -22.86
C GLY A 38 6.26 2.46 -23.21
N ALA A 39 6.85 2.95 -24.29
CA ALA A 39 8.23 2.66 -24.64
C ALA A 39 9.17 3.47 -23.74
N GLY A 40 10.25 2.86 -23.25
CA GLY A 40 11.21 3.53 -22.39
C GLY A 40 12.38 2.64 -21.98
N VAL A 41 13.23 3.17 -21.09
CA VAL A 41 14.41 2.48 -20.55
C VAL A 41 14.30 2.40 -19.03
N VAL A 42 14.62 1.23 -18.48
CA VAL A 42 14.65 1.02 -17.03
C VAL A 42 15.86 1.75 -16.44
N ASP A 43 15.61 2.78 -15.64
CA ASP A 43 16.65 3.60 -15.03
C ASP A 43 17.16 2.99 -13.71
N PHE A 44 16.25 2.45 -12.91
CA PHE A 44 16.57 1.87 -11.61
C PHE A 44 15.69 0.66 -11.29
N VAL A 45 16.30 -0.36 -10.68
CA VAL A 45 15.60 -1.57 -10.22
C VAL A 45 16.14 -1.95 -8.85
N ASP A 46 15.24 -2.18 -7.91
CA ASP A 46 15.53 -2.92 -6.68
C ASP A 46 14.41 -3.93 -6.37
N ALA A 47 14.50 -4.60 -5.22
CA ALA A 47 13.53 -5.61 -4.83
C ALA A 47 12.15 -5.05 -4.45
N ARG A 48 11.99 -3.73 -4.31
CA ARG A 48 10.79 -3.02 -3.83
C ARG A 48 10.20 -2.05 -4.85
N LYS A 49 10.99 -1.51 -5.78
CA LYS A 49 10.55 -0.55 -6.79
C LYS A 49 11.31 -0.68 -8.10
N ILE A 50 10.65 -0.26 -9.16
CA ILE A 50 11.19 -0.17 -10.52
C ILE A 50 10.95 1.25 -11.00
N VAL A 51 11.97 1.91 -11.53
CA VAL A 51 11.86 3.25 -12.13
C VAL A 51 12.13 3.13 -13.62
N VAL A 52 11.15 3.54 -14.41
CA VAL A 52 11.24 3.55 -15.88
C VAL A 52 11.27 4.99 -16.35
N LYS A 53 12.26 5.31 -17.18
CA LYS A 53 12.29 6.55 -17.95
C LYS A 53 11.55 6.30 -19.27
N TYR A 54 10.40 6.92 -19.46
CA TYR A 54 9.63 6.77 -20.69
C TYR A 54 10.14 7.69 -21.78
N ASP A 55 10.08 7.21 -23.02
CA ASP A 55 10.38 8.01 -24.20
C ASP A 55 9.20 8.95 -24.46
N VAL A 56 9.43 10.25 -24.28
CA VAL A 56 8.41 11.29 -24.45
C VAL A 56 8.85 12.18 -25.62
N SER A 57 7.97 12.35 -26.61
CA SER A 57 8.21 13.32 -27.69
C SER A 57 8.12 14.75 -27.16
N GLU A 58 8.83 15.70 -27.78
CA GLU A 58 8.80 17.12 -27.36
C GLU A 58 7.38 17.69 -27.30
N GLN A 59 6.51 17.29 -28.25
CA GLN A 59 5.09 17.67 -28.28
C GLN A 59 4.33 17.12 -27.06
N MET A 60 4.58 15.87 -26.68
CA MET A 60 3.94 15.26 -25.51
C MET A 60 4.50 15.83 -24.20
N GLN A 61 5.78 16.21 -24.17
CA GLN A 61 6.42 16.86 -23.03
C GLN A 61 5.86 18.27 -22.78
N MET A 62 5.47 19.00 -23.83
CA MET A 62 4.78 20.29 -23.68
C MET A 62 3.44 20.17 -22.96
N VAL A 63 2.75 19.03 -23.12
CA VAL A 63 1.37 18.86 -22.67
C VAL A 63 1.23 18.03 -21.38
N ARG A 64 2.20 17.17 -21.04
CA ARG A 64 2.19 16.37 -19.80
C ARG A 64 2.63 17.15 -18.57
N PHE A 65 2.12 16.82 -17.39
CA PHE A 65 2.51 17.41 -16.09
C PHE A 65 3.19 16.39 -15.16
N GLU A 66 3.62 15.27 -15.73
CA GLU A 66 4.31 14.19 -15.05
C GLU A 66 5.78 14.19 -15.44
N ASP A 67 6.62 13.70 -14.54
CA ASP A 67 8.03 13.48 -14.85
C ASP A 67 8.21 12.40 -15.92
N GLU A 68 9.32 12.46 -16.65
CA GLU A 68 9.74 11.41 -17.59
C GLU A 68 9.98 10.07 -16.87
N TYR A 69 10.27 10.13 -15.58
CA TYR A 69 10.48 8.99 -14.71
C TYR A 69 9.19 8.58 -14.01
N LYS A 70 8.85 7.31 -14.12
CA LYS A 70 7.75 6.71 -13.39
C LYS A 70 8.25 5.64 -12.44
N THR A 71 7.86 5.76 -11.18
CA THR A 71 8.19 4.77 -10.14
C THR A 71 7.03 3.82 -9.93
N TYR A 72 7.32 2.52 -10.01
CA TYR A 72 6.41 1.43 -9.73
C TYR A 72 6.82 0.74 -8.44
N ASN A 73 5.95 0.76 -7.43
CA ASN A 73 6.19 0.07 -6.16
C ASN A 73 5.70 -1.39 -6.25
N LEU A 74 6.58 -2.33 -5.94
CA LEU A 74 6.30 -3.76 -5.92
C LEU A 74 5.61 -4.15 -4.61
N ILE A 75 4.60 -5.00 -4.71
CA ILE A 75 3.95 -5.61 -3.54
C ILE A 75 4.87 -6.67 -2.96
N LYS A 76 5.24 -6.54 -1.68
CA LYS A 76 6.09 -7.49 -0.95
C LYS A 76 5.32 -8.14 0.17
N PHE A 77 5.40 -9.47 0.26
CA PHE A 77 4.88 -10.28 1.37
C PHE A 77 3.50 -9.87 1.88
N ARG A 78 2.55 -9.64 0.95
CA ARG A 78 1.19 -9.23 1.30
C ARG A 78 0.31 -10.46 1.48
N ARG A 79 -0.44 -10.50 2.59
CA ARG A 79 -1.45 -11.53 2.85
C ARG A 79 -2.60 -11.44 1.84
N THR A 80 -3.13 -12.60 1.47
CA THR A 80 -4.36 -12.76 0.68
C THR A 80 -5.52 -13.23 1.56
N ASN A 81 -6.74 -13.22 1.03
CA ASN A 81 -7.93 -13.71 1.75
C ASN A 81 -7.87 -15.21 2.10
N GLN A 82 -7.01 -15.98 1.43
CA GLN A 82 -6.80 -17.41 1.68
C GLN A 82 -5.48 -17.69 2.43
N ASP A 83 -4.96 -16.68 3.13
CA ASP A 83 -3.72 -16.73 3.92
C ASP A 83 -2.47 -17.14 3.13
N THR A 84 -2.51 -17.05 1.80
CA THR A 84 -1.33 -17.16 0.92
C THR A 84 -0.63 -15.81 0.78
N CYS A 85 0.54 -15.80 0.15
CA CYS A 85 1.42 -14.64 0.04
C CYS A 85 1.52 -14.11 -1.39
N ILE A 86 1.19 -12.83 -1.59
CA ILE A 86 1.58 -12.07 -2.78
C ILE A 86 2.97 -11.48 -2.55
N ASN A 87 3.92 -11.89 -3.39
CA ASN A 87 5.24 -11.31 -3.41
C ASN A 87 5.69 -11.13 -4.86
N LEU A 88 5.86 -9.89 -5.27
CA LEU A 88 6.34 -9.52 -6.60
C LEU A 88 7.84 -9.23 -6.55
N THR A 89 8.53 -9.67 -7.59
CA THR A 89 9.97 -9.49 -7.80
C THR A 89 10.19 -8.88 -9.17
N PRO A 90 11.18 -8.00 -9.33
CA PRO A 90 11.46 -7.40 -10.64
C PRO A 90 11.86 -8.49 -11.63
N LEU A 91 11.34 -8.38 -12.86
CA LEU A 91 11.72 -9.21 -14.00
C LEU A 91 12.81 -8.53 -14.83
N VAL A 92 12.70 -7.21 -14.98
CA VAL A 92 13.62 -6.36 -15.75
C VAL A 92 14.87 -5.97 -14.96
N LYS A 93 15.92 -5.57 -15.67
CA LYS A 93 17.19 -5.05 -15.13
C LYS A 93 17.40 -3.60 -15.55
N LYS A 94 18.29 -2.90 -14.85
CA LYS A 94 18.70 -1.54 -15.22
C LYS A 94 19.31 -1.55 -16.63
N GLY A 95 18.84 -0.64 -17.48
CA GLY A 95 19.26 -0.51 -18.87
C GLY A 95 18.38 -1.25 -19.87
N ASP A 96 17.45 -2.10 -19.42
CA ASP A 96 16.54 -2.81 -20.32
C ASP A 96 15.57 -1.83 -20.99
N THR A 97 15.34 -2.00 -22.29
CA THR A 97 14.29 -1.30 -23.03
C THR A 97 12.95 -2.00 -22.82
N VAL A 98 11.90 -1.24 -22.54
CA VAL A 98 10.54 -1.75 -22.33
C VAL A 98 9.57 -1.19 -23.34
N TYR A 99 8.50 -1.94 -23.63
CA TYR A 99 7.40 -1.50 -24.49
C TYR A 99 6.06 -1.48 -23.75
N LYS A 100 5.07 -0.80 -24.33
CA LYS A 100 3.73 -0.68 -23.73
C LYS A 100 3.10 -2.06 -23.50
N GLY A 101 2.74 -2.34 -22.24
CA GLY A 101 2.11 -3.58 -21.81
C GLY A 101 3.10 -4.69 -21.40
N GLN A 102 4.41 -4.45 -21.46
CA GLN A 102 5.40 -5.42 -21.03
C GLN A 102 5.37 -5.61 -19.49
N PRO A 103 5.35 -6.86 -18.98
CA PRO A 103 5.51 -7.13 -17.55
C PRO A 103 6.87 -6.64 -17.02
N LEU A 104 6.82 -5.83 -15.96
CA LEU A 104 8.01 -5.33 -15.26
C LEU A 104 8.40 -6.23 -14.09
N CYS A 105 7.46 -7.01 -13.57
CA CYS A 105 7.65 -7.89 -12.43
C CYS A 105 7.03 -9.27 -12.66
N GLN A 106 7.37 -10.19 -11.78
CA GLN A 106 6.83 -11.55 -11.70
C GLN A 106 6.56 -11.93 -10.25
N GLY A 107 5.73 -12.95 -10.03
CA GLY A 107 5.38 -13.45 -8.71
C GLY A 107 3.91 -13.85 -8.60
N TYR A 108 3.51 -14.37 -7.44
CA TYR A 108 2.13 -14.82 -7.18
C TYR A 108 1.56 -15.74 -8.28
N GLY A 109 2.25 -16.86 -8.53
CA GLY A 109 1.82 -17.85 -9.53
C GLY A 109 2.08 -17.42 -10.97
N THR A 110 3.09 -16.59 -11.21
CA THR A 110 3.56 -16.21 -12.57
C THR A 110 5.07 -16.36 -12.67
N ALA A 111 5.54 -16.62 -13.89
CA ALA A 111 6.97 -16.67 -14.23
C ALA A 111 7.16 -16.12 -15.64
N ASN A 112 8.12 -15.21 -15.83
CA ASN A 112 8.43 -14.60 -17.14
C ASN A 112 7.22 -14.02 -17.90
N GLY A 113 6.22 -13.49 -17.19
CA GLY A 113 5.02 -12.92 -17.79
C GLY A 113 3.91 -13.93 -18.13
N GLU A 114 4.10 -15.21 -17.81
CA GLU A 114 3.12 -16.26 -18.00
C GLU A 114 2.55 -16.80 -16.68
N LEU A 115 1.35 -17.38 -16.73
CA LEU A 115 0.76 -18.09 -15.62
C LEU A 115 1.56 -19.36 -15.29
N ALA A 116 2.02 -19.46 -14.04
CA ALA A 116 2.88 -20.52 -13.55
C ALA A 116 2.33 -21.03 -12.21
N LEU A 117 1.42 -22.01 -12.26
CA LEU A 117 0.72 -22.54 -11.08
C LEU A 117 1.54 -23.59 -10.30
N GLY A 118 2.62 -24.12 -10.88
CA GLY A 118 3.33 -25.27 -10.34
C GLY A 118 4.79 -25.36 -10.76
N ARG A 119 5.30 -26.59 -10.82
CA ARG A 119 6.67 -26.95 -11.20
C ARG A 119 6.63 -28.06 -12.23
N ASN A 120 7.63 -28.10 -13.12
CA ASN A 120 7.80 -29.20 -14.05
C ASN A 120 8.56 -30.34 -13.34
N LEU A 121 8.04 -31.57 -13.41
CA LEU A 121 8.64 -32.75 -12.80
C LEU A 121 8.91 -33.84 -13.84
N LEU A 122 9.92 -34.66 -13.56
CA LEU A 122 10.10 -35.93 -14.25
C LEU A 122 9.10 -36.95 -13.68
N VAL A 123 8.27 -37.52 -14.54
CA VAL A 123 7.22 -38.48 -14.18
C VAL A 123 7.51 -39.82 -14.85
N ALA A 124 7.43 -40.90 -14.08
CA ALA A 124 7.50 -42.27 -14.58
C ALA A 124 6.16 -42.97 -14.33
N TYR A 125 5.58 -43.54 -15.38
CA TYR A 125 4.36 -44.34 -15.29
C TYR A 125 4.72 -45.81 -15.10
N MET A 126 4.83 -46.23 -13.83
CA MET A 126 5.06 -47.63 -13.47
C MET A 126 4.45 -47.92 -12.09
N PRO A 127 4.00 -49.15 -11.82
CA PRO A 127 3.69 -49.56 -10.46
C PRO A 127 4.98 -49.56 -9.62
N TRP A 128 4.92 -49.00 -8.41
CA TRP A 128 6.05 -48.92 -7.51
C TRP A 128 5.70 -49.46 -6.13
N GLN A 129 5.98 -50.74 -5.89
CA GLN A 129 5.82 -51.43 -4.60
C GLN A 129 4.42 -51.26 -3.95
N GLY A 130 3.38 -50.96 -4.73
CA GLY A 130 2.04 -50.69 -4.23
C GLY A 130 1.84 -49.30 -3.59
N TYR A 131 2.86 -48.45 -3.52
CA TYR A 131 2.74 -47.11 -2.94
C TYR A 131 1.93 -46.13 -3.80
N ASN A 132 1.85 -46.39 -5.11
CA ASN A 132 0.98 -45.67 -6.05
C ASN A 132 -0.29 -46.47 -6.37
N PHE A 133 -0.85 -47.16 -5.37
CA PHE A 133 -2.15 -47.81 -5.49
C PHE A 133 -3.27 -46.78 -5.65
N GLU A 134 -4.27 -47.09 -6.47
CA GLU A 134 -5.34 -46.17 -6.90
C GLU A 134 -4.77 -44.86 -7.49
N ASP A 135 -5.03 -43.72 -6.83
CA ASP A 135 -4.62 -42.39 -7.27
C ASP A 135 -3.46 -41.83 -6.42
N ALA A 136 -2.80 -42.68 -5.62
CA ALA A 136 -1.69 -42.25 -4.78
C ALA A 136 -0.45 -41.86 -5.62
N ILE A 137 0.21 -40.78 -5.22
CA ILE A 137 1.40 -40.26 -5.89
C ILE A 137 2.63 -40.53 -5.03
N VAL A 138 3.63 -41.19 -5.61
CA VAL A 138 4.95 -41.38 -4.99
C VAL A 138 5.86 -40.23 -5.41
N ILE A 139 6.47 -39.57 -4.43
CA ILE A 139 7.32 -38.40 -4.64
C ILE A 139 8.72 -38.68 -4.13
N SER A 140 9.72 -38.30 -4.93
CA SER A 140 11.11 -38.36 -4.50
C SER A 140 11.36 -37.38 -3.36
N GLU A 141 12.09 -37.82 -2.34
CA GLU A 141 12.53 -36.97 -1.22
C GLU A 141 13.27 -35.70 -1.68
N ARG A 142 13.91 -35.77 -2.85
CA ARG A 142 14.57 -34.61 -3.49
C ARG A 142 13.62 -33.41 -3.64
N VAL A 143 12.35 -33.65 -3.97
CA VAL A 143 11.33 -32.60 -4.13
C VAL A 143 11.09 -31.83 -2.83
N VAL A 144 11.12 -32.53 -1.70
CA VAL A 144 10.97 -31.92 -0.36
C VAL A 144 12.26 -31.23 0.07
N ARG A 145 13.42 -31.84 -0.21
CA ARG A 145 14.74 -31.32 0.15
C ARG A 145 15.06 -30.01 -0.57
N GLU A 146 14.69 -29.90 -1.84
CA GLU A 146 14.94 -28.72 -2.69
C GLU A 146 13.83 -27.66 -2.62
N ASP A 147 12.88 -27.80 -1.68
CA ASP A 147 11.77 -26.87 -1.46
C ASP A 147 10.91 -26.62 -2.73
N VAL A 148 10.80 -27.62 -3.61
CA VAL A 148 10.11 -27.51 -4.92
C VAL A 148 8.64 -27.10 -4.75
N TYR A 149 7.93 -27.75 -3.83
CA TYR A 149 6.55 -27.42 -3.45
C TYR A 149 6.46 -26.76 -2.08
N THR A 150 7.28 -25.74 -1.85
CA THR A 150 7.18 -24.89 -0.65
C THR A 150 6.39 -23.64 -0.95
N SER A 151 5.41 -23.31 -0.11
CA SER A 151 4.63 -22.07 -0.17
C SER A 151 4.87 -21.22 1.08
N ILE A 152 4.60 -19.91 0.96
CA ILE A 152 4.56 -18.99 2.10
C ILE A 152 3.11 -18.69 2.42
N HIS A 153 2.74 -18.91 3.69
CA HIS A 153 1.47 -18.52 4.25
C HIS A 153 1.68 -17.39 5.25
N ILE A 154 0.77 -16.43 5.26
CA ILE A 154 0.79 -15.29 6.18
C ILE A 154 -0.51 -15.33 6.96
N GLU A 155 -0.39 -15.55 8.27
CA GLU A 155 -1.51 -15.54 9.20
C GLU A 155 -1.55 -14.20 9.92
N GLU A 156 -2.76 -13.69 10.11
CA GLU A 156 -3.05 -12.45 10.81
C GLU A 156 -3.64 -12.80 12.17
N PHE A 157 -3.00 -12.30 13.22
CA PHE A 157 -3.46 -12.42 14.59
C PHE A 157 -3.83 -11.03 15.07
N GLU A 158 -5.03 -10.88 15.65
CA GLU A 158 -5.50 -9.59 16.13
C GLU A 158 -6.01 -9.68 17.56
N LEU A 159 -5.77 -8.62 18.33
CA LEU A 159 -6.28 -8.47 19.68
C LEU A 159 -6.84 -7.07 19.86
N GLU A 160 -8.10 -7.02 20.28
CA GLU A 160 -8.81 -5.78 20.58
C GLU A 160 -8.65 -5.40 22.05
N VAL A 161 -8.49 -4.10 22.27
CA VAL A 161 -8.49 -3.44 23.58
C VAL A 161 -9.83 -2.75 23.74
N ARG A 162 -10.55 -3.12 24.79
CA ARG A 162 -11.91 -2.61 25.04
C ARG A 162 -11.99 -1.85 26.35
N ASP A 163 -12.87 -0.86 26.38
CA ASP A 163 -13.24 -0.20 27.63
C ASP A 163 -14.31 -1.05 28.34
N THR A 164 -14.00 -1.53 29.54
CA THR A 164 -14.90 -2.37 30.33
C THR A 164 -15.52 -1.56 31.46
N LYS A 165 -16.62 -2.05 32.04
CA LYS A 165 -17.24 -1.41 33.22
C LYS A 165 -16.29 -1.26 34.43
N ARG A 166 -15.18 -2.01 34.45
CA ARG A 166 -14.22 -2.07 35.56
C ARG A 166 -12.93 -1.29 35.27
N GLY A 167 -12.80 -0.70 34.09
CA GLY A 167 -11.62 0.02 33.64
C GLY A 167 -11.25 -0.33 32.20
N GLU A 168 -10.37 0.49 31.63
CA GLU A 168 -9.82 0.28 30.29
C GLU A 168 -8.87 -0.93 30.31
N GLU A 169 -8.98 -1.81 29.32
CA GLU A 169 -7.93 -2.80 29.07
C GLU A 169 -6.68 -2.08 28.54
N GLU A 170 -5.49 -2.61 28.82
CA GLU A 170 -4.24 -2.00 28.39
C GLU A 170 -3.32 -3.04 27.74
N LEU A 171 -2.61 -2.63 26.69
CA LEU A 171 -1.50 -3.41 26.13
C LEU A 171 -0.24 -3.08 26.93
N THR A 172 0.45 -4.11 27.40
CA THR A 172 1.69 -3.95 28.16
C THR A 172 2.54 -5.20 28.07
N SER A 173 3.85 -5.03 28.24
CA SER A 173 4.78 -6.14 28.48
C SER A 173 4.76 -6.61 29.95
N GLU A 174 4.26 -5.80 30.88
CA GLU A 174 4.19 -6.12 32.31
C GLU A 174 2.97 -7.00 32.63
N ILE A 175 3.09 -8.30 32.34
CA ILE A 175 2.00 -9.26 32.52
C ILE A 175 2.19 -10.03 33.84
N PRO A 176 1.17 -10.10 34.73
CA PRO A 176 1.29 -10.82 36.00
C PRO A 176 1.41 -12.33 35.79
N ASN A 177 2.22 -13.00 36.62
CA ASN A 177 2.44 -14.45 36.61
C ASN A 177 3.11 -15.00 35.34
N VAL A 178 3.76 -14.16 34.54
CA VAL A 178 4.50 -14.56 33.35
C VAL A 178 6.01 -14.43 33.60
N SER A 179 6.80 -15.39 33.13
CA SER A 179 8.27 -15.34 33.23
C SER A 179 8.85 -14.27 32.30
N GLU A 180 9.95 -13.62 32.71
CA GLU A 180 10.68 -12.64 31.89
C GLU A 180 11.09 -13.20 30.51
N ASP A 181 11.43 -14.48 30.42
CA ASP A 181 11.78 -15.14 29.17
C ASP A 181 10.64 -15.14 28.14
N ALA A 182 9.39 -15.22 28.59
CA ALA A 182 8.21 -15.23 27.73
C ALA A 182 7.86 -13.82 27.21
N VAL A 183 8.21 -12.78 27.98
CA VAL A 183 7.98 -11.36 27.64
C VAL A 183 9.14 -10.76 26.85
N LYS A 184 10.30 -11.42 26.80
CA LYS A 184 11.53 -10.93 26.17
C LYS A 184 11.38 -10.37 24.74
N ASN A 185 10.44 -10.90 23.96
CA ASN A 185 10.21 -10.45 22.59
C ASN A 185 9.13 -9.36 22.46
N LEU A 186 8.43 -9.00 23.53
CA LEU A 186 7.46 -7.92 23.55
C LEU A 186 8.17 -6.56 23.65
N ASP A 187 7.62 -5.56 22.97
CA ASP A 187 8.04 -4.17 23.10
C ASP A 187 7.42 -3.49 24.32
N GLU A 188 7.73 -2.21 24.54
CA GLU A 188 7.20 -1.41 25.65
C GLU A 188 5.66 -1.34 25.65
N VAL A 189 5.02 -1.47 24.48
CA VAL A 189 3.56 -1.45 24.31
C VAL A 189 2.96 -2.85 24.51
N GLY A 190 3.78 -3.91 24.60
CA GLY A 190 3.32 -5.28 24.74
C GLY A 190 3.07 -5.99 23.40
N ILE A 191 3.60 -5.52 22.28
CA ILE A 191 3.49 -6.19 20.97
C ILE A 191 4.80 -6.89 20.65
N ILE A 192 4.72 -8.10 20.09
CA ILE A 192 5.91 -8.84 19.68
C ILE A 192 6.73 -8.09 18.61
N ARG A 193 8.05 -8.04 18.79
CA ARG A 193 8.96 -7.34 17.87
C ARG A 193 9.00 -7.95 16.47
N LEU A 194 9.25 -7.11 15.48
CA LEU A 194 9.50 -7.53 14.09
C LEU A 194 10.72 -8.47 14.00
N GLY A 195 10.58 -9.52 13.20
CA GLY A 195 11.62 -10.53 13.00
C GLY A 195 11.80 -11.51 14.15
N ALA A 196 10.94 -11.51 15.18
CA ALA A 196 10.94 -12.56 16.19
C ALA A 196 10.52 -13.91 15.57
N GLU A 197 11.24 -14.97 15.92
CA GLU A 197 10.80 -16.34 15.64
C GLU A 197 9.80 -16.75 16.71
N VAL A 198 8.61 -17.16 16.27
CA VAL A 198 7.49 -17.52 17.14
C VAL A 198 7.33 -19.03 17.14
N LYS A 199 7.13 -19.58 18.34
CA LYS A 199 6.74 -20.96 18.58
C LYS A 199 5.38 -20.99 19.27
N GLU A 200 4.80 -22.19 19.33
CA GLU A 200 3.58 -22.46 20.08
C GLU A 200 3.72 -21.99 21.54
N GLY A 201 2.70 -21.27 22.02
CA GLY A 201 2.65 -20.76 23.39
C GLY A 201 3.33 -19.41 23.62
N ASP A 202 4.13 -18.91 22.68
CA ASP A 202 4.76 -17.59 22.79
C ASP A 202 3.68 -16.47 22.81
N ILE A 203 3.89 -15.44 23.62
CA ILE A 203 2.99 -14.29 23.71
C ILE A 203 3.22 -13.39 22.49
N LEU A 204 2.16 -13.17 21.69
CA LEU A 204 2.19 -12.31 20.50
C LEU A 204 1.80 -10.87 20.85
N ILE A 205 0.77 -10.72 21.67
CA ILE A 205 0.24 -9.43 22.09
C ILE A 205 -0.09 -9.54 23.58
N GLY A 206 0.68 -8.85 24.41
CA GLY A 206 0.47 -8.69 25.84
C GLY A 206 -0.72 -7.78 26.11
N LYS A 207 -1.70 -8.27 26.87
CA LYS A 207 -2.87 -7.49 27.28
C LYS A 207 -3.27 -7.81 28.71
N ILE A 208 -3.56 -6.76 29.46
CA ILE A 208 -4.10 -6.87 30.81
C ILE A 208 -5.53 -6.32 30.88
N THR A 209 -6.38 -7.00 31.64
CA THR A 209 -7.74 -6.55 31.94
C THR A 209 -7.86 -6.28 33.43
N PRO A 210 -8.39 -5.12 33.87
CA PRO A 210 -8.61 -4.84 35.29
C PRO A 210 -9.62 -5.84 35.88
N LYS A 211 -9.24 -6.45 37.01
CA LYS A 211 -10.13 -7.29 37.82
C LYS A 211 -10.91 -6.41 38.78
N GLY A 212 -12.11 -6.87 39.14
CA GLY A 212 -12.79 -6.29 40.30
C GLY A 212 -12.16 -6.83 41.57
N GLU A 213 -12.03 -6.00 42.60
CA GLU A 213 -11.65 -6.45 43.94
C GLU A 213 -12.63 -7.54 44.39
N THR A 214 -12.08 -8.73 44.64
CA THR A 214 -12.79 -9.81 45.32
C THR A 214 -12.15 -9.92 46.68
N ASP A 215 -12.95 -10.03 47.73
CA ASP A 215 -12.43 -10.20 49.08
C ASP A 215 -11.53 -11.44 49.13
N PRO A 216 -10.21 -11.29 49.35
CA PRO A 216 -9.32 -12.43 49.38
C PRO A 216 -9.68 -13.33 50.56
N THR A 217 -9.51 -14.63 50.37
CA THR A 217 -9.67 -15.61 51.44
C THR A 217 -8.70 -15.31 52.60
N PRO A 218 -8.99 -15.72 53.85
CA PRO A 218 -8.07 -15.52 54.97
C PRO A 218 -6.64 -16.03 54.70
N GLU A 219 -6.50 -17.11 53.93
CA GLU A 219 -5.23 -17.69 53.49
C GLU A 219 -4.49 -16.76 52.50
N GLU A 220 -5.19 -16.18 51.52
CA GLU A 220 -4.63 -15.20 50.59
C GLU A 220 -4.29 -13.88 51.29
N LYS A 221 -5.08 -13.46 52.28
CA LYS A 221 -4.78 -12.30 53.13
C LYS A 221 -3.48 -12.50 53.90
N LEU A 222 -3.27 -13.70 54.43
CA LEU A 222 -2.03 -14.06 55.12
C LEU A 222 -0.83 -14.07 54.16
N LEU A 223 -0.99 -14.65 52.96
CA LEU A 223 0.06 -14.66 51.94
C LEU A 223 0.43 -13.25 51.46
N ARG A 224 -0.55 -12.35 51.26
CA ARG A 224 -0.31 -10.93 50.94
C ARG A 224 0.42 -10.19 52.06
N ALA A 225 0.08 -10.49 53.33
CA ALA A 225 0.76 -9.90 54.48
C ALA A 225 2.23 -10.35 54.61
N ILE A 226 2.57 -11.56 54.14
CA ILE A 226 3.92 -12.12 54.22
C ILE A 226 4.79 -11.72 53.01
N PHE A 227 4.23 -11.73 51.79
CA PHE A 227 4.99 -11.50 50.55
C PHE A 227 4.83 -10.09 49.96
N GLY A 228 3.96 -9.26 50.55
CA GLY A 228 3.56 -7.94 50.04
C GLY A 228 2.55 -8.04 48.88
N ASP A 229 1.81 -6.96 48.64
CA ASP A 229 0.92 -6.84 47.47
C ASP A 229 1.76 -6.75 46.18
N LYS A 230 2.13 -7.90 45.63
CA LYS A 230 2.71 -7.98 44.29
C LYS A 230 1.60 -8.31 43.29
N ALA A 231 1.01 -7.24 42.75
CA ALA A 231 0.21 -7.18 41.52
C ALA A 231 -0.99 -8.15 41.43
N GLY A 232 -2.08 -7.83 42.15
CA GLY A 232 -3.32 -8.64 42.17
C GLY A 232 -4.48 -8.12 41.31
N ASP A 233 -4.44 -6.87 40.86
CA ASP A 233 -5.65 -6.18 40.37
C ASP A 233 -5.89 -6.31 38.88
N VAL A 234 -5.02 -7.02 38.17
CA VAL A 234 -5.12 -7.23 36.72
C VAL A 234 -5.08 -8.71 36.35
N LYS A 235 -5.76 -9.06 35.26
CA LYS A 235 -5.79 -10.39 34.67
C LYS A 235 -5.00 -10.37 33.37
N ASP A 236 -4.20 -11.40 33.15
CA ASP A 236 -3.66 -11.68 31.82
C ASP A 236 -4.80 -12.06 30.86
N ALA A 237 -4.91 -11.29 29.77
CA ALA A 237 -5.82 -11.50 28.64
C ALA A 237 -5.06 -11.44 27.31
N SER A 238 -3.77 -11.79 27.34
CA SER A 238 -2.85 -11.74 26.21
C SER A 238 -3.19 -12.77 25.13
N LEU A 239 -2.77 -12.48 23.90
CA LEU A 239 -2.88 -13.37 22.76
C LEU A 239 -1.61 -14.20 22.61
N ASN A 240 -1.75 -15.51 22.77
CA ASN A 240 -0.65 -16.46 22.60
C ASN A 240 -0.70 -17.14 21.23
N ALA A 241 0.46 -17.55 20.73
CA ALA A 241 0.61 -18.31 19.51
C ALA A 241 -0.16 -19.65 19.61
N PRO A 242 -1.08 -19.94 18.68
CA PRO A 242 -1.86 -21.18 18.73
C PRO A 242 -0.98 -22.43 18.52
N PRO A 243 -1.51 -23.61 18.87
CA PRO A 243 -0.78 -24.86 18.67
C PRO A 243 -0.31 -25.06 17.24
N SER A 244 0.88 -25.65 17.07
CA SER A 244 1.51 -25.85 15.76
C SER A 244 1.90 -24.58 14.97
N LEU A 245 1.77 -23.38 15.55
CA LEU A 245 2.31 -22.17 14.92
C LEU A 245 3.83 -22.17 15.02
N ARG A 246 4.49 -22.06 13.86
CA ARG A 246 5.92 -21.78 13.78
C ARG A 246 6.16 -20.85 12.61
N GLY A 247 6.73 -19.69 12.89
CA GLY A 247 6.91 -18.66 11.86
C GLY A 247 7.74 -17.49 12.35
N VAL A 248 7.80 -16.46 11.51
CA VAL A 248 8.52 -15.22 11.81
C VAL A 248 7.54 -14.06 11.71
N VAL A 249 7.59 -13.15 12.68
CA VAL A 249 6.82 -11.91 12.65
C VAL A 249 7.35 -11.03 11.51
N ILE A 250 6.51 -10.72 10.53
CA ILE A 250 6.89 -9.92 9.35
C ILE A 250 6.41 -8.48 9.41
N ASP A 251 5.30 -8.22 10.11
CA ASP A 251 4.70 -6.90 10.22
C ASP A 251 3.84 -6.83 11.49
N THR A 252 3.77 -5.65 12.09
CA THR A 252 2.89 -5.36 13.23
C THR A 252 2.21 -4.02 13.02
N LYS A 253 0.92 -3.94 13.37
CA LYS A 253 0.14 -2.72 13.22
C LYS A 253 -0.62 -2.47 14.49
N LEU A 254 -0.55 -1.24 14.97
CA LEU A 254 -1.34 -0.77 16.09
C LEU A 254 -2.27 0.31 15.57
N PHE A 255 -3.57 0.03 15.61
CA PHE A 255 -4.62 0.99 15.32
C PHE A 255 -5.14 1.53 16.64
N SER A 256 -5.33 2.84 16.73
CA SER A 256 -5.80 3.48 17.96
C SER A 256 -6.81 4.56 17.65
N ARG A 257 -7.91 4.57 18.40
CA ARG A 257 -8.83 5.70 18.35
C ARG A 257 -8.14 6.92 18.97
N PRO A 258 -8.10 8.09 18.29
CA PRO A 258 -7.45 9.26 18.84
C PRO A 258 -8.07 9.66 20.19
N LYS A 259 -7.28 9.55 21.27
CA LYS A 259 -7.67 10.05 22.61
C LYS A 259 -7.72 11.58 22.58
N ARG A 260 -8.63 12.18 23.36
CA ARG A 260 -8.80 13.65 23.47
C ARG A 260 -7.70 14.31 24.34
N ASP A 261 -6.48 13.80 24.32
CA ASP A 261 -5.38 14.35 25.11
C ASP A 261 -4.79 15.59 24.45
N LYS A 262 -4.47 16.60 25.27
CA LYS A 262 -3.91 17.89 24.81
C LYS A 262 -2.59 17.71 24.07
N ASP A 263 -1.73 16.80 24.53
CA ASP A 263 -0.40 16.60 23.96
C ASP A 263 -0.44 15.92 22.59
N VAL A 264 -1.29 14.89 22.43
CA VAL A 264 -1.54 14.21 21.14
C VAL A 264 -2.14 15.19 20.14
N ARG A 265 -3.13 15.99 20.56
CA ARG A 265 -3.73 17.04 19.71
C ARG A 265 -2.71 18.07 19.23
N SER A 266 -1.74 18.42 20.07
CA SER A 266 -0.67 19.35 19.69
C SER A 266 0.27 18.77 18.62
N LYS A 267 0.58 17.47 18.69
CA LYS A 267 1.40 16.75 17.69
C LYS A 267 0.66 16.62 16.37
N SER A 268 -0.58 16.14 16.37
CA SER A 268 -1.40 16.02 15.15
C SER A 268 -1.62 17.37 14.47
N LYS A 269 -1.78 18.46 15.24
CA LYS A 269 -1.86 19.81 14.67
C LYS A 269 -0.57 20.22 13.96
N LYS A 270 0.61 19.92 14.52
CA LYS A 270 1.90 20.19 13.86
C LYS A 270 2.05 19.38 12.58
N GLU A 271 1.72 18.10 12.61
CA GLU A 271 1.75 17.24 11.42
C GLU A 271 0.83 17.76 10.31
N LEU A 272 -0.39 18.19 10.67
CA LEU A 272 -1.33 18.77 9.73
C LEU A 272 -0.82 20.09 9.10
N GLU A 273 -0.14 20.94 9.86
CA GLU A 273 0.50 22.15 9.32
C GLU A 273 1.68 21.83 8.39
N THR A 274 2.48 20.81 8.70
CA THR A 274 3.54 20.34 7.79
C THR A 274 2.95 19.77 6.49
N LEU A 275 1.84 19.05 6.59
CA LEU A 275 1.11 18.50 5.44
C LEU A 275 0.53 19.62 4.56
N ARG A 276 -0.08 20.65 5.16
CA ARG A 276 -0.56 21.84 4.45
C ARG A 276 0.56 22.57 3.73
N THR A 277 1.70 22.73 4.38
CA THR A 277 2.87 23.41 3.79
C THR A 277 3.42 22.62 2.59
N LYS A 278 3.53 21.30 2.72
CA LYS A 278 3.92 20.40 1.62
C LYS A 278 2.94 20.50 0.45
N TYR A 279 1.64 20.51 0.74
CA TYR A 279 0.59 20.62 -0.27
C TYR A 279 0.59 21.97 -1.00
N SER A 280 0.68 23.10 -0.27
CA SER A 280 0.84 24.43 -0.87
C SER A 280 2.05 24.48 -1.79
N LYS A 281 3.21 23.96 -1.34
CA LYS A 281 4.42 23.90 -2.17
C LYS A 281 4.21 23.10 -3.46
N GLN A 282 3.57 21.93 -3.39
CA GLN A 282 3.29 21.11 -4.58
C GLN A 282 2.36 21.83 -5.57
N LEU A 283 1.35 22.56 -5.08
CA LEU A 283 0.45 23.34 -5.92
C LEU A 283 1.17 24.53 -6.58
N LEU A 284 2.04 25.23 -5.86
CA LEU A 284 2.84 26.33 -6.40
C LEU A 284 3.84 25.85 -7.46
N GLU A 285 4.50 24.71 -7.23
CA GLU A 285 5.39 24.09 -8.21
C GLU A 285 4.62 23.71 -9.48
N LEU A 286 3.43 23.10 -9.35
CA LEU A 286 2.57 22.77 -10.48
C LEU A 286 2.08 24.01 -11.23
N ARG A 287 1.70 25.08 -10.51
CA ARG A 287 1.31 26.37 -11.08
C ARG A 287 2.45 26.99 -11.88
N SER A 288 3.66 27.02 -11.32
CA SER A 288 4.85 27.55 -12.00
C SER A 288 5.17 26.77 -13.29
N LEU A 289 4.94 25.45 -13.29
CA LEU A 289 5.12 24.60 -14.46
C LEU A 289 4.05 24.91 -15.53
N MET A 290 2.80 25.11 -15.12
CA MET A 290 1.70 25.50 -16.00
C MET A 290 1.96 26.83 -16.70
N VAL A 291 2.34 27.85 -15.94
CA VAL A 291 2.67 29.18 -16.48
C VAL A 291 3.81 29.09 -17.49
N ARG A 292 4.87 28.32 -17.18
CA ARG A 292 5.99 28.11 -18.11
C ARG A 292 5.55 27.45 -19.42
N LYS A 293 4.74 26.39 -19.35
CA LYS A 293 4.25 25.64 -20.53
C LYS A 293 3.31 26.47 -21.39
N LEU A 294 2.32 27.14 -20.78
CA LEU A 294 1.44 28.05 -21.50
C LEU A 294 2.20 29.21 -22.15
N SER A 295 3.18 29.78 -21.45
CA SER A 295 3.99 30.88 -22.01
C SER A 295 4.83 30.42 -23.19
N ALA A 296 5.39 29.21 -23.14
CA ALA A 296 6.16 28.64 -24.24
C ALA A 296 5.27 28.35 -25.46
N LEU A 297 4.08 27.78 -25.24
CA LEU A 297 3.12 27.47 -26.30
C LEU A 297 2.56 28.73 -26.97
N LEU A 298 2.21 29.75 -26.17
CA LEU A 298 1.57 30.98 -26.65
C LEU A 298 2.57 32.07 -27.04
N ASN A 299 3.87 31.76 -27.07
CA ASN A 299 4.90 32.74 -27.42
C ASN A 299 4.70 33.25 -28.86
N GLY A 300 4.63 34.57 -29.02
CA GLY A 300 4.41 35.21 -30.32
C GLY A 300 2.94 35.26 -30.79
N GLN A 301 2.01 34.60 -30.09
CA GLN A 301 0.58 34.65 -30.39
C GLN A 301 -0.09 35.88 -29.76
N THR A 302 -1.15 36.39 -30.39
CA THR A 302 -1.99 37.46 -29.87
C THR A 302 -3.31 36.92 -29.36
N SER A 303 -3.73 37.37 -28.18
CA SER A 303 -5.02 37.00 -27.59
C SER A 303 -6.17 37.44 -28.49
N GLN A 304 -7.11 36.53 -28.73
CA GLN A 304 -8.40 36.86 -29.35
C GLN A 304 -9.48 37.24 -28.33
N GLY A 305 -9.12 37.30 -27.04
CA GLY A 305 -10.01 37.60 -25.93
C GLY A 305 -10.27 36.35 -25.09
N VAL A 306 -9.53 36.17 -24.00
CA VAL A 306 -9.76 35.05 -23.07
C VAL A 306 -10.84 35.46 -22.08
N ARG A 307 -11.91 34.66 -21.99
CA ARG A 307 -13.08 34.97 -21.17
C ARG A 307 -13.30 33.94 -20.08
N HIS A 308 -13.82 34.41 -18.95
CA HIS A 308 -14.44 33.57 -17.95
C HIS A 308 -15.75 32.98 -18.50
N LYS A 309 -16.19 31.82 -17.99
CA LYS A 309 -17.48 31.21 -18.36
C LYS A 309 -18.69 32.10 -18.06
N PHE A 310 -18.55 33.05 -17.14
CA PHE A 310 -19.57 34.06 -16.82
C PHE A 310 -19.55 35.28 -17.75
N GLY A 311 -18.64 35.33 -18.72
CA GLY A 311 -18.57 36.39 -19.74
C GLY A 311 -17.52 37.47 -19.50
N ASP A 312 -16.92 37.52 -18.30
CA ASP A 312 -15.88 38.49 -17.96
C ASP A 312 -14.62 38.28 -18.79
N GLU A 313 -14.03 39.36 -19.30
CA GLU A 313 -12.81 39.30 -20.11
C GLU A 313 -11.57 39.30 -19.21
N LEU A 314 -10.85 38.18 -19.19
CA LEU A 314 -9.65 37.99 -18.37
C LEU A 314 -8.38 38.49 -19.07
N ILE A 315 -8.32 38.33 -20.40
CA ILE A 315 -7.22 38.84 -21.22
C ILE A 315 -7.83 39.48 -22.45
N SER A 316 -7.61 40.78 -22.62
CA SER A 316 -8.19 41.53 -23.74
C SER A 316 -7.64 41.11 -25.10
N LYS A 317 -8.48 41.28 -26.12
CA LYS A 317 -8.10 41.04 -27.52
C LYS A 317 -6.91 41.94 -27.93
N GLY A 318 -5.90 41.36 -28.57
CA GLY A 318 -4.69 42.06 -29.05
C GLY A 318 -3.52 42.06 -28.08
N VAL A 319 -3.70 41.63 -26.82
CA VAL A 319 -2.59 41.49 -25.86
C VAL A 319 -1.73 40.28 -26.20
N LYS A 320 -0.41 40.45 -26.13
CA LYS A 320 0.54 39.33 -26.28
C LYS A 320 0.60 38.50 -25.01
N PHE A 321 0.57 37.18 -25.15
CA PHE A 321 0.75 36.28 -24.01
C PHE A 321 2.19 36.36 -23.50
N SER A 322 2.35 36.69 -22.22
CA SER A 322 3.62 36.64 -21.51
C SER A 322 3.42 35.96 -20.16
N ALA A 323 4.49 35.43 -19.57
CA ALA A 323 4.41 34.74 -18.27
C ALA A 323 3.74 35.60 -17.18
N LYS A 324 4.03 36.91 -17.17
CA LYS A 324 3.42 37.86 -16.23
C LYS A 324 1.92 38.04 -16.46
N VAL A 325 1.49 38.13 -17.72
CA VAL A 325 0.07 38.27 -18.10
C VAL A 325 -0.70 37.00 -17.75
N ILE A 326 -0.11 35.83 -18.01
CA ILE A 326 -0.70 34.53 -17.67
C ILE A 326 -0.81 34.36 -16.16
N GLU A 327 0.26 34.66 -15.41
CA GLU A 327 0.26 34.54 -13.96
C GLU A 327 -0.76 35.49 -13.32
N HIS A 328 -0.74 36.78 -13.68
CA HIS A 328 -1.64 37.77 -13.09
C HIS A 328 -3.13 37.52 -13.43
N ASN A 329 -3.44 37.17 -14.69
CA ASN A 329 -4.84 37.10 -15.14
C ASN A 329 -5.46 35.70 -15.00
N LEU A 330 -4.66 34.63 -15.05
CA LEU A 330 -5.17 33.24 -14.96
C LEU A 330 -4.90 32.61 -13.60
N PHE A 331 -3.95 33.14 -12.82
CA PHE A 331 -3.62 32.69 -11.47
C PHE A 331 -3.50 33.87 -10.48
N PRO A 332 -4.54 34.72 -10.36
CA PRO A 332 -4.48 35.88 -9.48
C PRO A 332 -4.33 35.47 -8.01
N ASP A 333 -3.67 36.31 -7.22
CA ASP A 333 -3.48 36.07 -5.77
C ASP A 333 -4.80 36.04 -5.01
N LYS A 334 -5.84 36.71 -5.52
CA LYS A 334 -7.21 36.65 -5.01
C LYS A 334 -8.17 36.32 -6.14
N ASN A 335 -9.01 35.31 -5.94
CA ASN A 335 -10.03 34.96 -6.91
C ASN A 335 -11.37 35.59 -6.54
N ILE A 336 -11.86 36.48 -7.39
CA ILE A 336 -13.11 37.21 -7.16
C ILE A 336 -14.34 36.27 -7.24
N TYR A 337 -14.22 35.11 -7.90
CA TYR A 337 -15.32 34.18 -8.14
C TYR A 337 -15.43 33.06 -7.11
N ARG A 338 -14.45 32.89 -6.22
CA ARG A 338 -14.43 31.80 -5.24
C ARG A 338 -14.01 32.30 -3.87
N ASP A 339 -14.78 31.93 -2.86
CA ASP A 339 -14.43 32.19 -1.47
C ASP A 339 -13.27 31.28 -1.01
N GLU A 340 -12.15 31.91 -0.67
CA GLU A 340 -10.92 31.27 -0.18
C GLU A 340 -11.13 30.58 1.18
N SER A 341 -12.14 30.99 1.95
CA SER A 341 -12.40 30.48 3.30
C SER A 341 -12.78 29.00 3.33
N ASN A 342 -13.25 28.45 2.21
CA ASN A 342 -13.67 27.05 2.10
C ASN A 342 -12.54 26.08 1.71
N TYR A 343 -11.32 26.59 1.49
CA TYR A 343 -10.19 25.80 1.04
C TYR A 343 -9.19 25.51 2.16
N ASN A 344 -8.41 24.45 1.97
CA ASN A 344 -7.40 24.02 2.94
C ASN A 344 -6.16 24.91 2.93
N VAL A 345 -5.82 25.39 1.73
CA VAL A 345 -4.75 26.33 1.46
C VAL A 345 -5.22 27.31 0.37
N PRO A 346 -4.81 28.58 0.39
CA PRO A 346 -5.23 29.57 -0.61
C PRO A 346 -4.95 29.15 -2.06
N GLU A 347 -3.88 28.40 -2.28
CA GLU A 347 -3.45 27.91 -3.59
C GLU A 347 -4.36 26.81 -4.18
N GLU A 348 -5.35 26.31 -3.41
CA GLU A 348 -6.43 25.50 -3.97
C GLU A 348 -7.43 26.32 -4.80
N VAL A 349 -7.37 27.63 -4.73
CA VAL A 349 -8.22 28.45 -5.57
C VAL A 349 -7.61 28.51 -6.97
N ASN A 350 -8.42 28.17 -7.98
CA ASN A 350 -7.94 28.02 -9.34
C ASN A 350 -8.98 28.52 -10.32
N LEU A 351 -8.64 29.60 -11.02
CA LEU A 351 -9.52 30.24 -11.99
C LEU A 351 -9.59 29.45 -13.30
N ILE A 352 -8.52 28.74 -13.69
CA ILE A 352 -8.41 28.08 -15.00
C ILE A 352 -9.53 27.06 -15.27
N THR A 353 -10.20 26.50 -14.25
CA THR A 353 -11.34 25.58 -14.44
C THR A 353 -12.55 26.30 -15.03
N ASP A 354 -12.65 27.59 -14.78
CA ASP A 354 -13.82 28.41 -15.06
C ASP A 354 -13.56 29.36 -16.25
N VAL A 355 -12.41 29.20 -16.92
CA VAL A 355 -12.03 29.90 -18.16
C VAL A 355 -12.57 29.16 -19.38
N SER A 356 -13.06 29.90 -20.37
CA SER A 356 -13.41 29.35 -21.68
C SER A 356 -12.12 28.99 -22.42
N LEU A 357 -11.98 27.74 -22.89
CA LEU A 357 -10.76 27.24 -23.53
C LEU A 357 -10.77 27.39 -25.06
N GLU A 358 -11.85 27.94 -25.62
CA GLU A 358 -12.03 28.09 -27.06
C GLU A 358 -11.52 29.45 -27.54
N GLY A 359 -10.88 29.48 -28.71
CA GLY A 359 -10.57 30.71 -29.42
C GLY A 359 -9.57 31.64 -28.71
N TRP A 360 -8.57 31.10 -28.01
CA TRP A 360 -7.53 31.93 -27.37
C TRP A 360 -6.64 32.62 -28.40
N THR A 361 -6.35 31.91 -29.49
CA THR A 361 -5.50 32.36 -30.60
C THR A 361 -6.21 32.14 -31.94
N THR A 362 -5.64 32.69 -33.01
CA THR A 362 -6.08 32.44 -34.40
C THR A 362 -5.73 31.05 -34.91
N ASP A 363 -4.85 30.33 -34.22
CA ASP A 363 -4.38 29.01 -34.62
C ASP A 363 -5.19 27.92 -33.91
N GLU A 364 -5.91 27.12 -34.67
CA GLU A 364 -6.72 26.01 -34.15
C GLU A 364 -5.86 24.94 -33.48
N ALA A 365 -4.66 24.64 -34.00
CA ALA A 365 -3.77 23.63 -33.42
C ALA A 365 -3.27 24.07 -32.05
N CYS A 366 -2.90 25.34 -31.90
CA CYS A 366 -2.53 25.94 -30.62
C CYS A 366 -3.68 25.87 -29.61
N ASN A 367 -4.91 26.20 -30.03
CA ASN A 367 -6.09 26.14 -29.14
C ASN A 367 -6.38 24.71 -28.64
N VAL A 368 -6.21 23.69 -29.50
CA VAL A 368 -6.32 22.27 -29.09
C VAL A 368 -5.27 21.93 -28.02
N GLN A 369 -4.01 22.34 -28.22
CA GLN A 369 -2.93 22.10 -27.26
C GLN A 369 -3.16 22.83 -25.93
N VAL A 370 -3.68 24.06 -25.94
CA VAL A 370 -4.08 24.78 -24.71
C VAL A 370 -5.11 23.98 -23.94
N SER A 371 -6.15 23.47 -24.62
CA SER A 371 -7.20 22.68 -23.97
C SER A 371 -6.65 21.40 -23.32
N GLU A 372 -5.69 20.76 -23.98
CA GLU A 372 -5.06 19.53 -23.50
C GLU A 372 -4.11 19.79 -22.31
N ILE A 373 -3.33 20.88 -22.36
CA ILE A 373 -2.49 21.35 -21.25
C ILE A 373 -3.36 21.61 -20.01
N VAL A 374 -4.46 22.36 -20.16
CA VAL A 374 -5.37 22.65 -19.04
C VAL A 374 -5.98 21.36 -18.48
N LYS A 375 -6.44 20.45 -19.34
CA LYS A 375 -6.98 19.16 -18.91
C LYS A 375 -5.96 18.34 -18.10
N ASN A 376 -4.72 18.24 -18.58
CA ASN A 376 -3.67 17.49 -17.90
C ASN A 376 -3.23 18.15 -16.59
N TYR A 377 -3.17 19.49 -16.56
CA TYR A 377 -2.94 20.25 -15.33
C TYR A 377 -4.01 19.96 -14.27
N LEU A 378 -5.30 20.01 -14.66
CA LEU A 378 -6.41 19.71 -13.76
C LEU A 378 -6.38 18.26 -13.27
N SER A 379 -6.05 17.31 -14.15
CA SER A 379 -5.90 15.91 -13.77
C SER A 379 -4.80 15.73 -12.72
N ARG A 380 -3.61 16.28 -12.95
CA ARG A 380 -2.49 16.21 -12.00
C ARG A 380 -2.82 16.89 -10.68
N ARG A 381 -3.47 18.05 -10.73
CA ARG A 381 -3.92 18.78 -9.55
C ARG A 381 -4.94 18.01 -8.72
N ASN A 382 -5.88 17.31 -9.36
CA ASN A 382 -6.85 16.45 -8.68
C ASN A 382 -6.18 15.26 -7.97
N VAL A 383 -5.12 14.69 -8.55
CA VAL A 383 -4.33 13.64 -7.88
C VAL A 383 -3.69 14.18 -6.60
N ILE A 384 -3.00 15.32 -6.67
CA ILE A 384 -2.34 15.95 -5.50
C ILE A 384 -3.38 16.31 -4.42
N SER A 385 -4.51 16.90 -4.82
CA SER A 385 -5.60 17.22 -3.87
C SER A 385 -6.21 15.97 -3.24
N GLY A 386 -6.36 14.88 -4.02
CA GLY A 386 -6.84 13.60 -3.53
C GLY A 386 -5.88 12.95 -2.52
N GLU A 387 -4.58 12.99 -2.77
CA GLU A 387 -3.53 12.53 -1.84
C GLU A 387 -3.57 13.32 -0.54
N PHE A 388 -3.60 14.65 -0.61
CA PHE A 388 -3.70 15.52 0.56
C PHE A 388 -4.98 15.23 1.38
N LYS A 389 -6.14 15.11 0.73
CA LYS A 389 -7.41 14.80 1.43
C LYS A 389 -7.36 13.46 2.15
N ARG A 390 -6.73 12.43 1.56
CA ARG A 390 -6.55 11.12 2.19
C ARG A 390 -5.61 11.20 3.39
N GLU A 391 -4.44 11.82 3.23
CA GLU A 391 -3.48 11.99 4.33
C GLU A 391 -4.09 12.81 5.47
N ARG A 392 -4.80 13.90 5.15
CA ARG A 392 -5.51 14.72 6.13
C ARG A 392 -6.59 13.93 6.87
N TYR A 393 -7.42 13.19 6.14
CA TYR A 393 -8.48 12.38 6.74
C TYR A 393 -7.90 11.35 7.72
N ASN A 394 -6.83 10.65 7.33
CA ASN A 394 -6.14 9.69 8.19
C ASN A 394 -5.60 10.34 9.47
N LEU A 395 -5.07 11.57 9.39
CA LEU A 395 -4.58 12.30 10.56
C LEU A 395 -5.70 12.84 11.47
N GLU A 396 -6.84 13.26 10.91
CA GLU A 396 -7.94 13.87 11.67
C GLU A 396 -8.88 12.86 12.31
N VAL A 397 -9.27 11.83 11.56
CA VAL A 397 -10.23 10.82 12.00
C VAL A 397 -9.52 9.68 12.73
N GLY A 398 -8.25 9.45 12.42
CA GLY A 398 -7.52 8.27 12.86
C GLY A 398 -8.14 7.00 12.26
N ASP A 399 -7.92 5.87 12.92
CA ASP A 399 -8.45 4.60 12.46
C ASP A 399 -9.91 4.41 12.91
N GLU A 400 -10.79 4.04 11.97
CA GLU A 400 -12.15 3.63 12.30
C GLU A 400 -12.11 2.28 13.01
N LEU A 401 -12.32 2.32 14.33
CA LEU A 401 -12.50 1.14 15.17
C LEU A 401 -13.98 0.96 15.53
N ALA A 402 -14.42 -0.28 15.75
CA ALA A 402 -15.80 -0.56 16.16
C ALA A 402 -16.13 0.10 17.52
N ALA A 403 -17.42 0.31 17.78
CA ALA A 403 -17.87 0.92 19.03
C ALA A 403 -17.38 0.10 20.25
N GLY A 404 -16.82 0.79 21.25
CA GLY A 404 -16.25 0.15 22.45
C GLY A 404 -14.82 -0.38 22.32
N ILE A 405 -14.24 -0.42 21.11
CA ILE A 405 -12.81 -0.72 20.91
C ILE A 405 -12.01 0.59 20.99
N VAL A 406 -10.95 0.59 21.80
CA VAL A 406 -10.03 1.73 21.96
C VAL A 406 -8.79 1.57 21.10
N GLN A 407 -8.22 0.36 21.07
CA GLN A 407 -7.06 0.00 20.25
C GLN A 407 -7.26 -1.40 19.64
N LEU A 408 -6.62 -1.63 18.49
CA LEU A 408 -6.58 -2.91 17.80
C LEU A 408 -5.12 -3.17 17.39
N ALA A 409 -4.52 -4.20 17.98
CA ALA A 409 -3.19 -4.65 17.59
C ALA A 409 -3.31 -5.83 16.61
N LYS A 410 -2.54 -5.78 15.53
CA LYS A 410 -2.43 -6.87 14.55
C LYS A 410 -0.97 -7.29 14.39
N VAL A 411 -0.76 -8.60 14.36
CA VAL A 411 0.55 -9.24 14.16
C VAL A 411 0.45 -10.15 12.95
N TYR A 412 1.34 -9.95 11.98
CA TYR A 412 1.42 -10.78 10.78
C TYR A 412 2.59 -11.75 10.91
N ILE A 413 2.29 -13.04 10.83
CA ILE A 413 3.29 -14.10 10.98
C ILE A 413 3.39 -14.88 9.67
N ALA A 414 4.58 -14.89 9.08
CA ALA A 414 4.86 -15.69 7.91
C ALA A 414 5.37 -17.08 8.32
N LYS A 415 4.79 -18.12 7.71
CA LYS A 415 5.27 -19.49 7.84
C LYS A 415 5.48 -20.13 6.48
N LYS A 416 6.53 -20.94 6.40
CA LYS A 416 6.79 -21.80 5.24
C LYS A 416 6.03 -23.11 5.43
N ARG A 417 5.21 -23.49 4.45
CA ARG A 417 4.61 -24.83 4.38
C ARG A 417 5.36 -25.64 3.33
N LYS A 418 6.00 -26.72 3.77
CA LYS A 418 6.61 -27.73 2.90
C LYS A 418 5.60 -28.83 2.65
N LEU A 419 5.74 -29.51 1.51
CA LEU A 419 4.98 -30.71 1.18
C LEU A 419 5.16 -31.79 2.25
N LYS A 420 4.05 -32.42 2.65
CA LYS A 420 3.99 -33.52 3.62
C LYS A 420 3.19 -34.69 3.05
N VAL A 421 3.41 -35.87 3.63
CA VAL A 421 2.59 -37.05 3.36
C VAL A 421 1.14 -36.76 3.75
N GLY A 422 0.20 -37.05 2.84
CA GLY A 422 -1.22 -36.74 3.00
C GLY A 422 -1.67 -35.45 2.32
N ASP A 423 -0.74 -34.60 1.84
CA ASP A 423 -1.10 -33.43 1.05
C ASP A 423 -1.69 -33.85 -0.31
N LYS A 424 -2.79 -33.20 -0.69
CA LYS A 424 -3.45 -33.44 -1.97
C LYS A 424 -2.71 -32.73 -3.10
N MET A 425 -2.39 -33.47 -4.16
CA MET A 425 -1.77 -32.95 -5.38
C MET A 425 -2.58 -33.32 -6.61
N ALA A 426 -2.49 -32.49 -7.66
CA ALA A 426 -3.17 -32.72 -8.93
C ALA A 426 -2.33 -32.23 -10.12
N GLY A 427 -2.43 -32.93 -11.25
CA GLY A 427 -1.94 -32.49 -12.55
C GLY A 427 -2.91 -31.53 -13.26
N ARG A 428 -2.50 -30.99 -14.41
CA ARG A 428 -3.32 -30.08 -15.22
C ARG A 428 -4.35 -30.80 -16.06
#